data_AF-A0A1Q7YRP1-F1
#
_entry.id   AF-A0A1Q7YRP1-F1
#
_cell.length_a   1.000
_cell.length_b   1.000
_cell.length_c   1.000
_cell.angle_alpha   90.00
_cell.angle_beta   90.00
_cell.angle_gamma   90.00
#
_symmetry.space_group_name_H-M   'P 1'
#
loop_
_entity.id
_entity.type
_entity.pdbx_description
1 polymer ?
#
loop_
_entity_poly.entity_id
_entity_poly.type
_entity_poly.pdbx_seq_one_letter_code
_entity_poly.pdbx_strand_id
1 'polypeptide(L)'
;MDVDWLRELCLSFAGTTEQIQWGYDLVFKVSGKMFAVTPLEPAPVCLSFKASPESFAELTERQNIIPAPYMARAQWVALQTRDALTRDELTRLLRESYEMVFAKLPKKMRETVSGARTGAAHAGNKKMPIRKMRRKKALKKKAAKEKRARGR
;
A
#
# COMPACT_ATOMS: atom_id res chain seq x y z
N MET A 1 4.44 -4.92 -11.91
CA MET A 1 3.24 -4.75 -11.06
C MET A 1 2.69 -3.33 -11.19
N ASP A 2 1.36 -3.14 -11.17
CA ASP A 2 0.70 -1.82 -11.22
C ASP A 2 0.03 -1.48 -9.87
N VAL A 3 -0.03 -0.20 -9.51
CA VAL A 3 -0.57 0.27 -8.22
C VAL A 3 -2.10 0.14 -8.18
N ASP A 4 -2.80 0.38 -9.29
CA ASP A 4 -4.25 0.24 -9.34
C ASP A 4 -4.66 -1.23 -9.15
N TRP A 5 -3.93 -2.16 -9.77
CA TRP A 5 -4.12 -3.60 -9.55
C TRP A 5 -3.88 -4.01 -8.09
N LEU A 6 -2.80 -3.52 -7.45
CA LEU A 6 -2.53 -3.78 -6.04
C LEU A 6 -3.70 -3.33 -5.16
N ARG A 7 -4.19 -2.12 -5.46
CA ARG A 7 -5.26 -1.47 -4.72
C ARG A 7 -6.55 -2.28 -4.83
N GLU A 8 -6.94 -2.68 -6.04
CA GLU A 8 -8.10 -3.54 -6.27
C GLU A 8 -7.97 -4.88 -5.53
N LEU A 9 -6.79 -5.51 -5.61
CA LEU A 9 -6.52 -6.77 -4.91
C LEU A 9 -6.66 -6.61 -3.39
N CYS A 10 -5.99 -5.63 -2.78
CA CYS A 10 -6.04 -5.43 -1.33
C CYS A 10 -7.45 -5.07 -0.85
N LEU A 11 -8.17 -4.22 -1.60
CA LEU A 11 -9.55 -3.84 -1.27
C LEU A 11 -10.56 -4.98 -1.45
N SER A 12 -10.22 -6.03 -2.21
CA SER A 12 -11.04 -7.23 -2.30
C SER A 12 -11.09 -8.04 -0.99
N PHE A 13 -10.13 -7.84 -0.08
CA PHE A 13 -10.11 -8.53 1.21
C PHE A 13 -11.07 -7.86 2.20
N ALA A 14 -11.87 -8.67 2.90
CA ALA A 14 -12.92 -8.19 3.80
C ALA A 14 -12.38 -7.24 4.88
N GLY A 15 -13.10 -6.14 5.14
CA GLY A 15 -12.70 -5.17 6.17
C GLY A 15 -11.39 -4.44 5.88
N THR A 16 -10.90 -4.48 4.63
CA THR A 16 -9.74 -3.70 4.21
C THR A 16 -10.11 -2.25 3.95
N THR A 17 -9.25 -1.36 4.43
CA THR A 17 -9.30 0.07 4.22
C THR A 17 -7.95 0.54 3.67
N GLU A 18 -7.97 1.63 2.91
CA GLU A 18 -6.77 2.27 2.41
C GLU A 18 -6.63 3.67 2.99
N GLN A 19 -5.39 4.08 3.26
CA GLN A 19 -5.11 5.41 3.78
C GLN A 19 -3.74 5.88 3.30
N ILE A 20 -3.66 7.14 2.84
CA ILE A 20 -2.36 7.78 2.58
C ILE A 20 -1.75 8.20 3.92
N GLN A 21 -0.55 7.72 4.21
CA GLN A 21 0.25 8.09 5.38
C GLN A 21 1.66 8.51 4.93
N TRP A 22 2.41 9.12 5.86
CA TRP A 22 3.81 9.51 5.63
C TRP A 22 4.04 10.34 4.35
N GLY A 23 3.04 11.16 3.99
CA GLY A 23 3.06 12.02 2.81
C GLY A 23 2.42 11.39 1.58
N TYR A 24 2.96 10.26 1.12
CA TYR A 24 2.61 9.66 -0.18
C TYR A 24 2.52 8.13 -0.18
N ASP A 25 2.58 7.49 1.00
CA ASP A 25 2.50 6.04 1.09
C ASP A 25 1.06 5.58 1.25
N LEU A 26 0.60 4.76 0.30
CA LEU A 26 -0.69 4.12 0.36
C LEU A 26 -0.59 2.88 1.27
N VAL A 27 -1.21 2.97 2.44
CA VAL A 27 -1.21 1.92 3.46
C VAL A 27 -2.54 1.19 3.47
N PHE A 28 -2.48 -0.14 3.34
CA PHE A 28 -3.63 -1.03 3.42
C PHE A 28 -3.74 -1.62 4.83
N LYS A 29 -4.94 -1.54 5.40
CA LYS A 29 -5.24 -1.93 6.79
C LYS A 29 -6.48 -2.80 6.88
N VAL A 30 -6.43 -3.85 7.69
CA VAL A 30 -7.60 -4.61 8.12
C VAL A 30 -7.96 -4.20 9.55
N SER A 31 -9.16 -3.66 9.73
CA SER A 31 -9.65 -3.14 11.01
C SER A 31 -8.63 -2.26 11.76
N GLY A 32 -7.97 -1.35 11.04
CA GLY A 32 -6.99 -0.41 11.59
C GLY A 32 -5.56 -0.95 11.73
N LYS A 33 -5.31 -2.25 11.51
CA LYS A 33 -3.95 -2.83 11.50
C LYS A 33 -3.43 -2.97 10.07
N MET A 34 -2.24 -2.45 9.79
CA MET A 34 -1.65 -2.50 8.45
C MET A 34 -1.07 -3.87 8.10
N PHE A 35 -1.18 -4.24 6.82
CA PHE A 35 -0.60 -5.48 6.28
C PHE A 35 0.24 -5.25 5.01
N ALA A 36 -0.06 -4.19 4.24
CA ALA A 36 0.72 -3.83 3.05
C ALA A 36 0.83 -2.31 2.90
N VAL A 37 1.93 -1.85 2.26
CA VAL A 37 2.25 -0.44 2.01
C VAL A 37 2.88 -0.29 0.64
N THR A 38 2.39 0.63 -0.18
CA THR A 38 3.00 0.98 -1.46
C THR A 38 3.22 2.49 -1.57
N PRO A 39 4.44 2.96 -1.87
CA PRO A 39 4.68 4.38 -2.14
C PRO A 39 4.08 4.79 -3.49
N LEU A 40 3.40 5.93 -3.52
CA LEU A 40 2.82 6.51 -4.74
C LEU A 40 3.81 7.43 -5.48
N GLU A 41 4.88 7.84 -4.82
CA GLU A 41 6.00 8.60 -5.41
C GLU A 41 7.24 7.70 -5.56
N PRO A 42 8.24 8.11 -6.37
CA PRO A 42 9.48 7.35 -6.51
C PRO A 42 10.16 7.13 -5.15
N ALA A 43 10.38 5.87 -4.81
CA ALA A 43 11.01 5.44 -3.56
C ALA A 43 11.95 4.26 -3.83
N PRO A 44 12.91 3.97 -2.92
CA PRO A 44 13.84 2.84 -3.07
C PRO A 44 13.16 1.45 -3.08
N VAL A 45 11.93 1.38 -2.59
CA VAL A 45 11.09 0.18 -2.57
C VAL A 45 9.73 0.51 -3.18
N CYS A 46 9.08 -0.46 -3.82
CA CYS A 46 7.78 -0.26 -4.47
C CYS A 46 6.61 -0.88 -3.69
N LEU A 47 6.87 -1.82 -2.79
CA LEU A 47 5.87 -2.48 -1.98
C LEU A 47 6.52 -3.09 -0.75
N SER A 48 5.91 -2.89 0.41
CA SER A 48 6.28 -3.54 1.67
C SER A 48 5.08 -4.26 2.25
N PHE A 49 5.25 -5.49 2.72
CA PHE A 49 4.17 -6.27 3.32
C PHE A 49 4.68 -7.20 4.43
N LYS A 50 3.76 -7.63 5.28
CA LYS A 50 4.09 -8.57 6.37
C LYS A 50 4.23 -9.99 5.83
N ALA A 51 5.34 -10.66 6.13
CA ALA A 51 5.60 -12.05 5.79
C ALA A 51 5.54 -12.96 7.03
N SER A 52 5.33 -14.26 6.81
CA SER A 52 5.48 -15.29 7.83
C SER A 52 6.97 -15.46 8.18
N PRO A 53 7.35 -16.09 9.29
CA PRO A 53 8.76 -16.34 9.59
C PRO A 53 9.49 -17.11 8.49
N GLU A 54 8.83 -18.13 7.94
CA GLU A 54 9.37 -18.97 6.88
C GLU A 54 9.53 -18.19 5.58
N SER A 55 8.46 -17.52 5.13
CA SER A 55 8.51 -16.71 3.92
C SER A 55 9.43 -15.51 4.05
N PHE A 56 9.59 -14.93 5.24
CA PHE A 56 10.54 -13.85 5.46
C PHE A 56 11.97 -14.30 5.17
N ALA A 57 12.40 -15.44 5.73
CA ALA A 57 13.73 -15.99 5.48
C ALA A 57 13.94 -16.26 3.99
N GLU A 58 13.02 -16.99 3.37
CA GLU A 58 13.09 -17.35 1.95
C GLU A 58 13.11 -16.11 1.03
N LEU A 59 12.20 -15.16 1.25
CA LEU A 59 12.08 -13.98 0.39
C LEU A 59 13.30 -13.07 0.50
N THR A 60 13.91 -12.93 1.69
CA THR A 60 15.08 -12.07 1.87
C THR A 60 16.36 -12.60 1.23
N GLU A 61 16.39 -13.87 0.85
CA GLU A 61 17.51 -14.45 0.09
C GLU A 61 17.37 -14.19 -1.42
N ARG A 62 16.21 -13.74 -1.89
CA ARG A 62 15.94 -13.48 -3.31
C ARG A 62 16.41 -12.09 -3.72
N GLN A 63 16.77 -11.97 -5.00
CA GLN A 63 17.14 -10.69 -5.58
C GLN A 63 15.95 -9.71 -5.58
N ASN A 64 16.25 -8.41 -5.39
CA ASN A 64 15.27 -7.31 -5.36
C ASN A 64 14.25 -7.39 -4.22
N ILE A 65 14.49 -8.22 -3.21
CA ILE A 65 13.69 -8.29 -1.99
C ILE A 65 14.60 -8.08 -0.80
N ILE A 66 14.25 -7.12 0.04
CA ILE A 66 15.03 -6.77 1.23
C ILE A 66 14.15 -6.84 2.47
N PRO A 67 14.73 -7.00 3.67
CA PRO A 67 14.03 -6.70 4.90
C PRO A 67 13.50 -5.26 4.85
N ALA A 68 12.22 -5.05 5.16
CA ALA A 68 11.61 -3.74 5.06
C ALA A 68 12.32 -2.76 6.00
N PRO A 69 12.75 -1.57 5.50
CA PRO A 69 13.34 -0.54 6.33
C PRO A 69 12.46 -0.24 7.55
N TYR A 70 13.07 -0.20 8.73
CA TYR A 70 12.41 0.04 10.03
C TYR A 70 11.42 -1.04 10.51
N MET A 71 10.95 -1.94 9.65
CA MET A 71 9.91 -2.93 9.98
C MET A 71 10.39 -4.39 9.96
N ALA A 72 11.66 -4.63 9.61
CA ALA A 72 12.26 -5.95 9.55
C ALA A 72 12.08 -6.79 10.83
N ARG A 73 12.17 -6.17 12.03
CA ARG A 73 11.96 -6.85 13.32
C ARG A 73 10.56 -7.45 13.48
N ALA A 74 9.58 -6.90 12.76
CA ALA A 74 8.21 -7.41 12.73
C ALA A 74 7.96 -8.35 11.54
N GLN A 75 9.02 -8.84 10.88
CA GLN A 75 8.98 -9.72 9.70
C GLN A 75 8.22 -9.09 8.54
N TRP A 76 8.64 -7.88 8.17
CA TRP A 76 8.19 -7.22 6.95
C TRP A 76 9.27 -7.28 5.90
N VAL A 77 8.88 -7.60 4.67
CA VAL A 77 9.75 -7.56 3.49
C VAL A 77 9.37 -6.38 2.61
N ALA A 78 10.31 -5.89 1.82
CA ALA A 78 10.10 -4.84 0.84
C ALA A 78 10.68 -5.25 -0.52
N LEU A 79 9.89 -5.04 -1.56
CA LEU A 79 10.28 -5.25 -2.95
C LEU A 79 10.94 -3.97 -3.47
N GLN A 80 12.15 -4.08 -4.01
CA GLN A 80 12.87 -2.98 -4.64
C GLN A 80 12.36 -2.73 -6.06
N THR A 81 11.96 -3.79 -6.77
CA THR A 81 11.43 -3.71 -8.13
C THR A 81 10.02 -4.27 -8.23
N ARG A 82 9.26 -3.80 -9.24
CA ARG A 82 7.85 -4.18 -9.44
C ARG A 82 7.69 -5.57 -10.08
N ASP A 83 8.80 -6.21 -10.39
CA ASP A 83 8.99 -7.47 -11.10
C ASP A 83 9.72 -8.51 -10.23
N ALA A 84 10.07 -8.15 -8.98
CA ALA A 84 10.70 -9.05 -8.01
C ALA A 84 9.89 -10.31 -7.71
N LEU A 85 8.56 -10.26 -7.91
CA LEU A 85 7.65 -11.39 -7.73
C LEU A 85 6.63 -11.46 -8.87
N THR A 86 6.20 -12.67 -9.20
CA THR A 86 5.09 -12.88 -10.14
C THR A 86 3.76 -12.40 -9.53
N ARG A 87 2.77 -12.12 -10.38
CA ARG A 87 1.46 -11.65 -9.88
C ARG A 87 0.76 -12.69 -9.00
N ASP A 88 0.82 -13.96 -9.38
CA ASP A 88 0.21 -15.06 -8.63
C ASP A 88 0.87 -15.24 -7.26
N GLU A 89 2.20 -15.25 -7.22
CA GLU A 89 2.95 -15.35 -5.97
C GLU A 89 2.68 -14.15 -5.06
N LEU A 90 2.68 -12.93 -5.61
CA LEU A 90 2.39 -11.73 -4.85
C LEU A 90 0.96 -11.72 -4.32
N THR A 91 0.00 -12.24 -5.09
CA THR A 91 -1.39 -12.39 -4.65
C THR A 91 -1.50 -13.33 -3.45
N ARG A 92 -0.81 -14.48 -3.49
CA ARG A 92 -0.74 -15.43 -2.39
C ARG A 92 -0.12 -14.80 -1.14
N LEU A 93 1.04 -14.15 -1.28
CA LEU A 93 1.76 -13.54 -0.17
C LEU A 93 0.99 -12.39 0.48
N LEU A 94 0.31 -11.55 -0.31
CA LEU A 94 -0.53 -10.47 0.23
C LEU A 94 -1.76 -11.00 0.96
N ARG A 95 -2.34 -12.12 0.48
CA ARG A 95 -3.43 -12.80 1.18
C ARG A 95 -2.96 -13.37 2.51
N GLU A 96 -1.83 -14.07 2.54
CA GLU A 96 -1.22 -14.56 3.79
C GLU A 96 -0.91 -13.41 4.75
N SER A 97 -0.40 -12.29 4.23
CA SER A 97 -0.15 -11.06 4.99
C SER A 97 -1.42 -10.55 5.68
N TYR A 98 -2.51 -10.44 4.92
CA TYR A 98 -3.82 -10.05 5.42
C TYR A 98 -4.33 -11.05 6.48
N GLU A 99 -4.27 -12.35 6.21
CA GLU A 99 -4.77 -13.40 7.11
C GLU A 99 -4.00 -13.42 8.44
N MET A 100 -2.68 -13.23 8.42
CA MET A 100 -1.86 -13.13 9.64
C MET A 100 -2.24 -11.92 10.50
N VAL A 101 -2.50 -10.77 9.88
CA VAL A 101 -2.91 -9.56 10.61
C VAL A 101 -4.34 -9.72 11.13
N PHE A 102 -5.22 -10.29 10.33
CA PHE A 102 -6.61 -10.59 10.67
C PHE A 102 -6.71 -11.58 11.84
N ALA A 103 -5.93 -12.66 11.84
CA ALA A 103 -5.91 -13.66 12.91
C ALA A 103 -5.47 -13.06 14.26
N LYS A 104 -4.64 -12.00 14.23
CA LYS A 104 -4.21 -11.26 15.42
C LYS A 104 -5.21 -10.19 15.88
N LEU A 105 -6.40 -10.13 15.30
CA LEU A 105 -7.47 -9.24 15.76
C LEU A 105 -8.28 -9.87 16.91
N PRO A 106 -8.73 -9.05 17.88
CA PRO A 106 -9.67 -9.50 18.90
C PRO A 106 -10.92 -10.13 18.29
N LYS A 107 -11.52 -11.11 18.97
CA LYS A 107 -12.69 -11.87 18.49
C LYS A 107 -13.83 -10.94 18.01
N LYS A 108 -14.15 -9.91 18.81
CA LYS A 108 -15.15 -8.88 18.47
C LYS A 108 -14.89 -8.20 17.12
N MET A 109 -13.63 -7.87 16.83
CA MET A 109 -13.25 -7.21 15.56
C MET A 109 -13.27 -8.18 14.38
N ARG A 110 -12.93 -9.45 14.60
CA ARG A 110 -13.03 -10.49 13.55
C ARG A 110 -14.50 -10.74 13.16
N GLU A 111 -15.40 -10.77 14.15
CA GLU A 111 -16.84 -10.94 13.93
C GLU A 111 -17.46 -9.76 13.16
N THR A 112 -17.02 -8.52 13.43
CA THR A 112 -17.46 -7.36 12.64
C THR A 112 -17.05 -7.48 11.17
N VAL A 113 -15.83 -7.94 10.89
CA VAL A 113 -15.33 -8.09 9.52
C VAL A 113 -15.97 -9.28 8.81
N SER A 114 -16.18 -10.41 9.50
CA SER A 114 -16.83 -11.58 8.92
C SER A 114 -18.34 -11.39 8.74
N GLY A 115 -18.99 -10.63 9.64
CA GLY A 115 -20.40 -10.27 9.57
C GLY A 115 -20.73 -9.20 8.53
N ALA A 116 -19.76 -8.36 8.14
CA ALA A 116 -19.92 -7.33 7.12
C ALA A 116 -19.98 -7.85 5.66
N ARG A 117 -20.22 -9.16 5.43
CA ARG A 117 -20.37 -9.77 4.09
C ARG A 117 -21.49 -9.16 3.25
N THR A 118 -22.34 -8.30 3.82
CA THR A 118 -23.40 -7.57 3.12
C THR A 118 -23.39 -6.10 3.55
N GLY A 119 -22.91 -5.20 2.69
CA GLY A 119 -23.27 -3.79 2.76
C GLY A 119 -22.22 -2.80 3.30
N ALA A 120 -21.00 -2.82 2.78
CA ALA A 120 -20.12 -1.65 2.91
C ALA A 120 -19.33 -1.39 1.62
N ALA A 121 -20.06 -1.30 0.51
CA ALA A 121 -19.62 -0.43 -0.57
C ALA A 121 -19.63 1.01 -0.03
N HIS A 122 -18.47 1.68 -0.14
CA HIS A 122 -18.36 3.14 -0.21
C HIS A 122 -18.68 3.95 1.05
N ALA A 123 -17.67 4.12 1.91
CA ALA A 123 -17.50 5.36 2.68
C ALA A 123 -16.08 5.92 2.46
N GLY A 124 -15.71 6.08 1.19
CA GLY A 124 -14.56 6.90 0.81
C GLY A 124 -14.87 8.35 1.17
N ASN A 125 -14.23 8.86 2.23
CA ASN A 125 -14.25 10.27 2.59
C ASN A 125 -13.93 11.10 1.34
N LYS A 126 -14.90 11.89 0.87
CA LYS A 126 -14.86 12.67 -0.39
C LYS A 126 -13.54 13.42 -0.51
N LYS A 127 -12.61 12.96 -1.35
CA LYS A 127 -11.48 13.77 -1.82
C LYS A 127 -11.31 13.67 -3.34
N MET A 128 -11.06 14.86 -3.87
CA MET A 128 -11.27 15.35 -5.24
C MET A 128 -10.61 14.49 -6.34
N PRO A 129 -11.23 14.34 -7.54
CA PRO A 129 -10.68 13.48 -8.60
C PRO A 129 -9.28 13.92 -9.05
N ILE A 130 -8.36 12.95 -9.10
CA ILE A 130 -6.91 13.03 -9.35
C ILE A 130 -6.56 13.89 -10.57
N ARG A 131 -7.42 13.89 -11.60
CA ARG A 131 -7.27 14.68 -12.83
C ARG A 131 -7.20 16.19 -12.56
N LYS A 132 -7.90 16.70 -11.53
CA LYS A 132 -7.91 18.12 -11.18
C LYS A 132 -6.64 18.58 -10.44
N MET A 133 -5.90 17.66 -9.82
CA MET A 133 -4.67 17.98 -9.08
C MET A 133 -3.48 18.24 -10.02
N ARG A 134 -3.39 17.48 -11.13
CA ARG A 134 -2.35 17.66 -12.16
C ARG A 134 -2.42 19.05 -12.82
N ARG A 135 -3.62 19.60 -13.04
CA ARG A 135 -3.79 20.91 -13.71
C ARG A 135 -3.40 22.09 -12.81
N LYS A 136 -3.68 22.04 -11.49
CA LYS A 136 -3.29 23.10 -10.55
C LYS A 136 -1.77 23.18 -10.33
N LYS A 137 -1.06 22.04 -10.27
CA LYS A 137 0.41 22.01 -10.12
C LYS A 137 1.13 22.52 -11.39
N ALA A 138 0.58 22.24 -12.58
CA ALA A 138 1.13 22.72 -13.86
C ALA A 138 1.05 24.26 -13.99
N LEU A 139 -0.08 24.87 -13.59
CA LEU A 139 -0.25 26.33 -13.59
C LEU A 139 0.68 27.03 -12.59
N LYS A 140 0.88 26.46 -11.39
CA LYS A 140 1.84 27.01 -10.40
C LYS A 140 3.30 26.92 -10.85
N LYS A 141 3.71 25.83 -11.52
CA LYS A 141 5.08 25.71 -12.07
C LYS A 141 5.34 26.70 -13.21
N LYS A 142 4.35 26.98 -14.08
CA LYS A 142 4.50 27.97 -15.16
C LYS A 142 4.68 29.39 -14.62
N ALA A 143 3.87 29.82 -13.64
CA ALA A 143 3.95 31.16 -13.05
C ALA A 143 5.28 31.41 -12.30
N ALA A 144 5.85 30.39 -11.66
CA ALA A 144 7.15 30.49 -10.97
C ALA A 144 8.34 30.61 -11.96
N LYS A 145 8.24 29.98 -13.13
CA LYS A 145 9.28 30.05 -14.16
C LYS A 145 9.31 31.41 -14.86
N GLU A 146 8.15 32.04 -15.06
CA GLU A 146 8.05 33.32 -15.76
C GLU A 146 8.51 34.52 -14.91
N LYS A 147 8.26 34.49 -13.59
CA LYS A 147 8.78 35.51 -12.66
C LYS A 147 10.31 35.49 -12.53
N ARG A 148 10.96 34.35 -12.74
CA ARG A 148 12.42 34.19 -12.65
C ARG A 148 13.15 34.67 -13.90
N ALA A 149 12.45 34.85 -15.03
CA ALA A 149 13.03 35.27 -16.30
C ALA A 149 12.99 36.79 -16.53
N ARG A 150 12.12 37.54 -15.83
CA ARG A 150 11.98 39.01 -15.96
C ARG A 150 12.75 39.82 -14.91
N GLY A 151 13.52 39.15 -14.06
CA GLY A 151 14.29 39.78 -12.96
C GLY A 151 15.79 39.77 -13.17
N ARG A 152 16.25 39.86 -14.44
CA ARG A 152 17.64 40.07 -14.81
C ARG A 152 17.74 41.30 -15.69
#